data_AF-A0AAQ1HRV4-F1
#
_entry.id   AF-A0AAQ1HRV4-F1
#
_cell.length_a   1.000
_cell.length_b   1.000
_cell.length_c   1.000
_cell.angle_alpha   90.00
_cell.angle_beta   90.00
_cell.angle_gamma   90.00
#
_symmetry.space_group_name_H-M   'P 1'
#
loop_
_entity.id
_entity.type
_entity.pdbx_description
1 polymer ?
#
loop_
_entity_poly.entity_id
_entity_poly.type
_entity_poly.pdbx_seq_one_letter_code
_entity_poly.pdbx_strand_id
1 'polypeptide(L)'
;MTLQLADYEINIRSFHPEKTFGWSGLMFEGDNRGFSLKPSGVKPITSRIWHRLSLSTSKGKILTNNTVSDPSKAPWERAKRVYNGELAPKGRTFLKNRAFPNKHIYQYRMEGQYGGVNHAMPGSPEIQEALGFSYVPTLNVKYKIVIDIDRQNGHMDIVTYITGDGFPNCEAFIVGPGGQAVSLGVHVRKGAAPVSLSLNADYPMIASAIRLPLNNNGSFKGTVGDELFRQTNKQPKLKFQKITDWNQRFTSIPANSGHCMLLEKASLKYCFDGLLK
;
A
#
# COMPACT_ATOMS: atom_id res chain seq x y z
N MET A 1 -1.60 -10.43 33.45
CA MET A 1 -2.24 -9.23 32.85
C MET A 1 -2.76 -9.60 31.47
N THR A 2 -3.98 -9.18 31.13
CA THR A 2 -4.61 -9.48 29.83
C THR A 2 -4.19 -8.43 28.79
N LEU A 3 -3.87 -8.86 27.57
CA LEU A 3 -3.58 -7.98 26.44
C LEU A 3 -4.72 -6.95 26.25
N GLN A 4 -4.39 -5.67 26.14
CA GLN A 4 -5.34 -4.60 25.79
C GLN A 4 -5.51 -4.51 24.28
N LEU A 5 -6.74 -4.26 23.84
CA LEU A 5 -7.05 -3.89 22.46
C LEU A 5 -6.65 -2.42 22.24
N ALA A 6 -6.12 -2.11 21.06
CA ALA A 6 -5.57 -0.80 20.75
C ALA A 6 -5.97 -0.32 19.34
N ASP A 7 -5.52 0.88 19.00
CA ASP A 7 -5.74 1.47 17.68
C ASP A 7 -4.52 1.21 16.79
N TYR A 8 -4.77 0.86 15.53
CA TYR A 8 -3.75 0.58 14.53
C TYR A 8 -4.02 1.40 13.27
N GLU A 9 -2.96 1.94 12.66
CA GLU A 9 -3.04 2.64 11.38
C GLU A 9 -2.56 1.73 10.26
N ILE A 10 -3.34 1.61 9.18
CA ILE A 10 -2.95 0.86 7.99
C ILE A 10 -2.80 1.84 6.84
N ASN A 11 -1.65 1.76 6.17
CA ASN A 11 -1.30 2.58 5.03
C ASN A 11 -1.15 1.67 3.81
N ILE A 12 -1.78 2.06 2.70
CA ILE A 12 -1.62 1.45 1.38
C ILE A 12 -1.46 2.60 0.40
N ARG A 13 -0.40 2.60 -0.40
CA ARG A 13 -0.14 3.72 -1.31
C ARG A 13 0.55 3.33 -2.59
N SER A 14 0.23 4.07 -3.63
CA SER A 14 0.79 3.95 -4.97
C SER A 14 1.71 5.12 -5.27
N PHE A 15 2.93 4.86 -5.74
CA PHE A 15 3.91 5.90 -6.07
C PHE A 15 4.74 5.54 -7.30
N HIS A 16 5.22 6.57 -8.00
CA HIS A 16 6.13 6.43 -9.12
C HIS A 16 7.58 6.67 -8.67
N PRO A 17 8.50 5.70 -8.82
CA PRO A 17 9.81 5.77 -8.18
C PRO A 17 10.76 6.79 -8.82
N GLU A 18 10.54 7.13 -10.08
CA GLU A 18 11.35 8.10 -10.83
C GLU A 18 10.82 9.53 -10.70
N LYS A 19 11.67 10.51 -10.96
CA LYS A 19 11.30 11.93 -11.05
C LYS A 19 10.25 12.23 -12.12
N THR A 20 10.23 11.47 -13.20
CA THR A 20 9.19 11.57 -14.23
C THR A 20 8.72 10.18 -14.63
N PHE A 21 7.56 10.10 -15.26
CA PHE A 21 7.01 8.86 -15.82
C PHE A 21 7.70 8.44 -17.15
N GLY A 22 8.77 9.15 -17.54
CA GLY A 22 9.45 8.91 -18.81
C GLY A 22 8.59 9.23 -20.03
N TRP A 23 9.07 8.85 -21.21
CA TRP A 23 8.40 9.15 -22.49
C TRP A 23 7.03 8.47 -22.60
N SER A 24 6.93 7.21 -22.17
CA SER A 24 5.67 6.45 -22.20
C SER A 24 4.58 7.01 -21.28
N GLY A 25 4.95 7.72 -20.22
CA GLY A 25 4.01 8.45 -19.37
C GLY A 25 4.04 9.96 -19.59
N LEU A 26 4.35 10.41 -20.81
CA LEU A 26 4.33 11.82 -21.23
C LEU A 26 5.07 12.77 -20.27
N MET A 27 6.16 12.30 -19.65
CA MET A 27 7.02 13.10 -18.77
C MET A 27 6.31 13.77 -17.57
N PHE A 28 5.15 13.24 -17.14
CA PHE A 28 4.51 13.67 -15.90
C PHE A 28 5.44 13.49 -14.70
N GLU A 29 5.34 14.39 -13.72
CA GLU A 29 6.15 14.32 -12.50
C GLU A 29 5.80 13.07 -11.66
N GLY A 30 6.84 12.34 -11.23
CA GLY A 30 6.74 11.22 -10.31
C GLY A 30 7.21 11.57 -8.89
N ASP A 31 7.27 10.57 -8.00
CA ASP A 31 7.54 10.76 -6.57
C ASP A 31 9.04 10.77 -6.23
N ASN A 32 9.90 10.32 -7.15
CA ASN A 32 11.36 10.31 -7.02
C ASN A 32 11.87 9.72 -5.68
N ARG A 33 11.39 8.53 -5.32
CA ARG A 33 11.72 7.90 -4.04
C ARG A 33 11.75 6.38 -4.12
N GLY A 34 12.33 5.78 -3.08
CA GLY A 34 12.22 4.36 -2.79
C GLY A 34 11.00 4.01 -1.93
N PHE A 35 10.89 2.72 -1.61
CA PHE A 35 9.92 2.23 -0.63
C PHE A 35 10.17 2.81 0.76
N SER A 36 9.12 3.06 1.52
CA SER A 36 9.20 3.69 2.83
C SER A 36 8.05 3.28 3.74
N LEU A 37 8.30 3.32 5.05
CA LEU A 37 7.31 3.10 6.11
C LEU A 37 7.01 4.38 6.89
N LYS A 38 7.52 5.53 6.43
CA LYS A 38 7.19 6.83 7.02
C LYS A 38 5.73 7.20 6.71
N PRO A 39 5.06 7.95 7.60
CA PRO A 39 3.65 8.32 7.44
C PRO A 39 3.35 9.00 6.11
N SER A 40 2.18 8.69 5.55
CA SER A 40 1.67 9.35 4.34
C SER A 40 1.22 10.78 4.65
N GLY A 41 1.30 11.68 3.67
CA GLY A 41 0.96 13.10 3.85
C GLY A 41 2.01 13.91 4.64
N VAL A 42 3.14 13.31 5.00
CA VAL A 42 4.27 13.98 5.65
C VAL A 42 5.45 14.03 4.70
N LYS A 43 5.88 15.23 4.33
CA LYS A 43 7.08 15.44 3.51
C LYS A 43 8.30 14.79 4.21
N PRO A 44 9.23 14.17 3.46
CA PRO A 44 9.36 14.22 1.99
C PRO A 44 8.62 13.10 1.25
N ILE A 45 7.83 12.27 1.92
CA ILE A 45 7.22 11.09 1.28
C ILE A 45 5.96 11.49 0.52
N THR A 46 6.02 11.35 -0.80
CA THR A 46 4.93 11.64 -1.73
C THR A 46 4.36 10.37 -2.34
N SER A 47 3.11 10.38 -2.77
CA SER A 47 2.46 9.28 -3.48
C SER A 47 1.53 9.81 -4.56
N ARG A 48 1.32 9.03 -5.62
CA ARG A 48 0.26 9.31 -6.60
C ARG A 48 -1.10 9.21 -5.93
N ILE A 49 -1.33 8.17 -5.14
CA ILE A 49 -2.47 8.08 -4.22
C ILE A 49 -1.99 7.37 -2.95
N TRP A 50 -2.36 7.88 -1.79
CA TRP A 50 -2.24 7.17 -0.54
C TRP A 50 -3.62 6.99 0.10
N HIS A 51 -3.83 5.82 0.67
CA HIS A 51 -5.03 5.41 1.36
C HIS A 51 -4.65 4.97 2.78
N ARG A 52 -5.27 5.62 3.77
CA ARG A 52 -4.92 5.47 5.18
C ARG A 52 -6.16 5.32 6.02
N LEU A 53 -6.18 4.26 6.83
CA LEU A 53 -7.27 3.97 7.74
C LEU A 53 -6.77 3.72 9.16
N SER A 54 -7.57 4.13 10.14
CA SER A 54 -7.29 3.88 11.57
C SER A 54 -8.34 2.92 12.11
N LEU A 55 -7.93 1.70 12.43
CA LEU A 55 -8.76 0.65 13.01
C LEU A 55 -8.69 0.73 14.53
N SER A 56 -9.84 0.97 15.17
CA SER A 56 -9.98 0.80 16.61
C SER A 56 -10.45 -0.60 16.93
N THR A 57 -9.55 -1.43 17.46
CA THR A 57 -9.88 -2.83 17.79
C THR A 57 -10.72 -2.92 19.05
N SER A 58 -10.56 -1.98 19.99
CA SER A 58 -11.42 -1.91 21.18
C SER A 58 -12.87 -1.55 20.83
N LYS A 59 -13.08 -0.66 19.85
CA LYS A 59 -14.42 -0.23 19.39
C LYS A 59 -14.98 -1.04 18.22
N GLY A 60 -14.16 -1.92 17.62
CA GLY A 60 -14.53 -2.68 16.43
C GLY A 60 -14.90 -1.83 15.22
N LYS A 61 -14.31 -0.65 15.04
CA LYS A 61 -14.67 0.26 13.93
C LYS A 61 -13.48 0.97 13.33
N ILE A 62 -13.65 1.42 12.09
CA ILE A 62 -12.71 2.35 11.44
C ILE A 62 -13.02 3.76 11.97
N LEU A 63 -12.01 4.43 12.54
CA LEU A 63 -12.12 5.79 13.07
C LEU A 63 -11.98 6.85 11.98
N THR A 64 -11.02 6.63 11.07
CA THR A 64 -10.74 7.53 9.94
C THR A 64 -10.44 6.70 8.71
N ASN A 65 -10.85 7.21 7.55
CA ASN A 65 -10.61 6.59 6.24
C ASN A 65 -10.33 7.68 5.22
N ASN A 66 -9.05 7.87 4.90
CA ASN A 66 -8.59 8.98 4.06
C ASN A 66 -7.97 8.44 2.78
N THR A 67 -8.37 9.00 1.64
CA THR A 67 -7.76 8.74 0.33
C THR A 67 -7.38 10.08 -0.27
N VAL A 68 -6.10 10.28 -0.54
CA VAL A 68 -5.57 11.58 -0.98
C VAL A 68 -4.44 11.35 -1.98
N SER A 69 -4.20 12.35 -2.82
CA SER A 69 -3.09 12.39 -3.78
C SER A 69 -2.15 13.52 -3.42
N ASP A 70 -0.84 13.31 -3.52
CA ASP A 70 0.10 14.42 -3.50
C ASP A 70 0.04 15.21 -4.82
N PRO A 71 0.33 16.52 -4.82
CA PRO A 71 0.22 17.33 -6.02
C PRO A 71 1.04 16.77 -7.20
N SER A 72 0.42 16.77 -8.38
CA SER A 72 1.00 16.29 -9.63
C SER A 72 1.30 17.46 -10.58
N LYS A 73 2.16 17.24 -11.57
CA LYS A 73 2.51 18.25 -12.57
C LYS A 73 2.70 17.62 -13.93
N ALA A 74 1.99 18.16 -14.92
CA ALA A 74 2.24 17.87 -16.33
C ALA A 74 3.48 18.61 -16.85
N PRO A 75 4.18 18.11 -17.88
CA PRO A 75 5.36 18.79 -18.41
C PRO A 75 5.06 20.16 -19.04
N TRP A 76 3.81 20.42 -19.47
CA TRP A 76 3.38 21.71 -20.01
C TRP A 76 2.87 22.70 -18.95
N GLU A 77 2.71 22.29 -17.70
CA GLU A 77 2.26 23.17 -16.62
C GLU A 77 3.45 23.81 -15.88
N ARG A 78 3.28 25.03 -15.37
CA ARG A 78 4.31 25.69 -14.55
C ARG A 78 4.24 25.27 -13.08
N ALA A 79 3.03 25.17 -12.53
CA ALA A 79 2.76 24.84 -11.13
C ALA A 79 2.25 23.38 -10.97
N LYS A 80 2.32 22.86 -9.75
CA LYS A 80 1.68 21.58 -9.42
C LYS A 80 0.19 21.79 -9.20
N ARG A 81 -0.60 20.82 -9.65
CA ARG A 81 -2.04 20.74 -9.45
C ARG A 81 -2.36 19.94 -8.18
N VAL A 82 -3.29 20.46 -7.39
CA VAL A 82 -3.85 19.78 -6.21
C VAL A 82 -5.20 19.17 -6.61
N TYR A 83 -5.44 17.92 -6.23
CA TYR A 83 -6.68 17.22 -6.53
C TYR A 83 -7.61 17.24 -5.31
N ASN A 84 -8.69 18.03 -5.40
CA ASN A 84 -9.67 18.24 -4.34
C ASN A 84 -11.10 18.05 -4.88
N GLY A 85 -12.08 17.92 -3.97
CA GLY A 85 -13.49 17.82 -4.35
C GLY A 85 -13.75 16.65 -5.29
N GLU A 86 -14.37 16.91 -6.43
CA GLU A 86 -14.70 15.88 -7.43
C GLU A 86 -13.47 15.29 -8.13
N LEU A 87 -12.37 16.04 -8.18
CA LEU A 87 -11.10 15.62 -8.77
C LEU A 87 -10.23 14.80 -7.80
N ALA A 88 -10.60 14.75 -6.52
CA ALA A 88 -9.86 13.99 -5.51
C ALA A 88 -9.97 12.48 -5.76
N PRO A 89 -8.93 11.70 -5.43
CA PRO A 89 -9.04 10.25 -5.48
C PRO A 89 -10.09 9.76 -4.48
N LYS A 90 -10.77 8.67 -4.83
CA LYS A 90 -11.84 8.09 -4.04
C LYS A 90 -11.37 6.76 -3.45
N GLY A 91 -11.77 6.48 -2.22
CA GLY A 91 -11.53 5.18 -1.62
C GLY A 91 -12.62 4.82 -0.65
N ARG A 92 -12.77 3.51 -0.42
CA ARG A 92 -13.79 2.94 0.46
C ARG A 92 -13.25 1.72 1.15
N THR A 93 -13.73 1.49 2.36
CA THR A 93 -13.39 0.31 3.16
C THR A 93 -14.64 -0.20 3.86
N PHE A 94 -14.84 -1.50 3.79
CA PHE A 94 -15.84 -2.22 4.57
C PHE A 94 -15.13 -3.02 5.65
N LEU A 95 -15.61 -2.91 6.90
CA LEU A 95 -15.12 -3.68 8.03
C LEU A 95 -16.22 -4.65 8.48
N LYS A 96 -15.84 -5.92 8.62
CA LYS A 96 -16.58 -6.92 9.40
C LYS A 96 -15.73 -7.32 10.58
N ASN A 97 -16.28 -7.30 11.78
CA ASN A 97 -15.60 -7.79 12.97
C ASN A 97 -16.42 -8.87 13.66
N ARG A 98 -15.75 -9.73 14.42
CA ARG A 98 -16.38 -10.69 15.33
C ARG A 98 -15.43 -11.07 16.46
N ALA A 99 -15.99 -11.37 17.62
CA ALA A 99 -15.29 -12.08 18.68
C ALA A 99 -15.57 -13.59 18.56
N PHE A 100 -14.55 -14.42 18.75
CA PHE A 100 -14.74 -15.87 18.81
C PHE A 100 -15.42 -16.28 20.13
N PRO A 101 -16.03 -17.48 20.22
CA PRO A 101 -16.80 -17.91 21.40
C PRO A 101 -16.02 -17.86 22.72
N ASN A 102 -14.71 -18.12 22.69
CA ASN A 102 -13.83 -18.03 23.85
C ASN A 102 -13.48 -16.59 24.27
N LYS A 103 -13.90 -15.57 23.51
CA LYS A 103 -13.64 -14.13 23.70
C LYS A 103 -12.16 -13.75 23.89
N HIS A 104 -11.25 -14.65 23.56
CA HIS A 104 -9.80 -14.42 23.58
C HIS A 104 -9.29 -13.96 22.21
N ILE A 105 -9.97 -14.36 21.13
CA ILE A 105 -9.62 -14.00 19.76
C ILE A 105 -10.65 -13.03 19.19
N TYR A 106 -10.16 -11.91 18.67
CA TYR A 106 -10.96 -10.89 17.97
C TYR A 106 -10.51 -10.82 16.52
N GLN A 107 -11.45 -10.94 15.59
CA GLN A 107 -11.18 -10.90 14.15
C GLN A 107 -11.73 -9.62 13.53
N TYR A 108 -10.93 -9.02 12.66
CA TYR A 108 -11.26 -7.84 11.86
C TYR A 108 -10.95 -8.15 10.40
N ARG A 109 -11.97 -8.17 9.54
CA ARG A 109 -11.85 -8.35 8.10
C ARG A 109 -12.16 -7.03 7.41
N MET A 110 -11.17 -6.51 6.71
CA MET A 110 -11.29 -5.28 5.93
C MET A 110 -11.20 -5.63 4.45
N GLU A 111 -12.19 -5.17 3.69
CA GLU A 111 -12.17 -5.22 2.23
C GLU A 111 -12.35 -3.79 1.73
N GLY A 112 -11.45 -3.33 0.86
CA GLY A 112 -11.49 -1.95 0.40
C GLY A 112 -10.82 -1.76 -0.94
N GLN A 113 -10.92 -0.53 -1.42
CA GLN A 113 -10.27 -0.10 -2.65
C GLN A 113 -10.02 1.40 -2.62
N TYR A 114 -9.05 1.85 -3.40
CA TYR A 114 -8.92 3.25 -3.77
C TYR A 114 -8.62 3.38 -5.25
N GLY A 115 -8.95 4.54 -5.79
CA GLY A 115 -8.53 4.92 -7.12
C GLY A 115 -8.65 6.40 -7.41
N GLY A 116 -8.06 6.82 -8.52
CA GLY A 116 -8.04 8.22 -8.91
C GLY A 116 -7.51 8.43 -10.32
N VAL A 117 -7.83 9.58 -10.88
CA VAL A 117 -7.53 9.95 -12.25
C VAL A 117 -6.48 11.06 -12.27
N ASN A 118 -5.57 11.02 -13.25
CA ASN A 118 -4.61 12.09 -13.43
C ASN A 118 -5.24 13.27 -14.20
N HIS A 119 -5.91 14.16 -13.47
CA HIS A 119 -6.56 15.35 -14.04
C HIS A 119 -5.60 16.47 -14.48
N ALA A 120 -4.28 16.26 -14.42
CA ALA A 120 -3.31 17.16 -15.05
C ALA A 120 -3.23 16.97 -16.58
N MET A 121 -3.93 15.97 -17.14
CA MET A 121 -4.15 15.82 -18.58
C MET A 121 -5.11 16.89 -19.13
N PRO A 122 -4.89 17.42 -20.35
CA PRO A 122 -5.68 18.55 -20.85
C PRO A 122 -7.16 18.18 -21.06
N GLY A 123 -8.09 19.01 -20.59
CA GLY A 123 -9.54 18.74 -20.73
C GLY A 123 -10.09 17.70 -19.75
N SER A 124 -9.23 16.97 -19.03
CA SER A 124 -9.67 15.93 -18.08
C SER A 124 -10.49 16.47 -16.89
N PRO A 125 -10.12 17.59 -16.23
CA PRO A 125 -10.93 18.19 -15.18
C PRO A 125 -12.30 18.64 -15.68
N GLU A 126 -12.33 19.34 -16.82
CA GLU A 126 -13.55 19.94 -17.37
C GLU A 126 -14.57 18.86 -17.75
N ILE A 127 -14.10 17.74 -18.33
CA ILE A 127 -14.96 16.57 -18.62
C ILE A 127 -15.45 15.91 -17.33
N GLN A 128 -14.60 15.80 -16.30
CA GLN A 128 -14.98 15.21 -15.02
C GLN A 128 -16.07 16.01 -14.30
N GLU A 129 -15.95 17.35 -14.31
CA GLU A 129 -16.92 18.27 -13.71
C GLU A 129 -18.23 18.33 -14.52
N ALA A 130 -18.15 18.32 -15.85
CA ALA A 130 -19.33 18.42 -16.71
C ALA A 130 -20.12 17.10 -16.84
N LEU A 131 -19.43 15.96 -16.91
CA LEU A 131 -20.02 14.68 -17.31
C LEU A 131 -19.84 13.57 -16.26
N GLY A 132 -19.10 13.81 -15.18
CA GLY A 132 -18.87 12.82 -14.13
C GLY A 132 -17.88 11.71 -14.48
N PHE A 133 -17.18 11.78 -15.62
CA PHE A 133 -16.14 10.82 -16.00
C PHE A 133 -14.92 11.50 -16.65
N SER A 134 -13.83 10.77 -16.86
CA SER A 134 -12.63 11.26 -17.56
C SER A 134 -12.15 10.23 -18.59
N TYR A 135 -11.53 10.69 -19.68
CA TYR A 135 -10.91 9.82 -20.68
C TYR A 135 -9.58 9.22 -20.20
N VAL A 136 -9.01 9.77 -19.13
CA VAL A 136 -7.76 9.28 -18.52
C VAL A 136 -8.10 8.07 -17.64
N PRO A 137 -7.45 6.91 -17.86
CA PRO A 137 -7.70 5.72 -17.05
C PRO A 137 -7.50 5.97 -15.56
N THR A 138 -8.35 5.34 -14.76
CA THR A 138 -8.29 5.41 -13.30
C THR A 138 -7.23 4.43 -12.80
N LEU A 139 -6.34 4.90 -11.93
CA LEU A 139 -5.51 4.00 -11.13
C LEU A 139 -6.39 3.33 -10.08
N ASN A 140 -6.37 2.01 -9.98
CA ASN A 140 -7.19 1.22 -9.07
C ASN A 140 -6.35 0.22 -8.27
N VAL A 141 -6.61 0.19 -6.97
CA VAL A 141 -6.04 -0.78 -6.03
C VAL A 141 -7.13 -1.31 -5.12
N LYS A 142 -7.23 -2.62 -4.99
CA LYS A 142 -8.15 -3.33 -4.10
C LYS A 142 -7.36 -4.09 -3.06
N TYR A 143 -7.90 -4.24 -1.87
CA TYR A 143 -7.23 -4.96 -0.79
C TYR A 143 -8.20 -5.75 0.07
N LYS A 144 -7.70 -6.85 0.61
CA LYS A 144 -8.31 -7.66 1.65
C LYS A 144 -7.28 -7.84 2.76
N ILE A 145 -7.64 -7.42 3.97
CA ILE A 145 -6.79 -7.53 5.16
C ILE A 145 -7.60 -8.21 6.26
N VAL A 146 -7.09 -9.32 6.78
CA VAL A 146 -7.66 -10.03 7.93
C VAL A 146 -6.70 -9.92 9.08
N ILE A 147 -7.19 -9.44 10.22
CA ILE A 147 -6.43 -9.29 11.46
C ILE A 147 -7.11 -10.11 12.55
N ASP A 148 -6.38 -11.05 13.13
CA ASP A 148 -6.80 -11.79 14.31
C ASP A 148 -5.91 -11.38 15.49
N ILE A 149 -6.53 -10.99 16.61
CA ILE A 149 -5.82 -10.62 17.84
C ILE A 149 -6.14 -11.65 18.90
N ASP A 150 -5.13 -12.43 19.28
CA ASP A 150 -5.19 -13.39 20.37
C ASP A 150 -4.69 -12.75 21.67
N ARG A 151 -5.62 -12.46 22.56
CA ARG A 151 -5.37 -11.81 23.86
C ARG A 151 -4.81 -12.76 24.91
N GLN A 152 -4.95 -14.06 24.72
CA GLN A 152 -4.44 -15.07 25.64
C GLN A 152 -2.97 -15.36 25.33
N ASN A 153 -2.64 -15.60 24.07
CA ASN A 153 -1.29 -15.87 23.61
C ASN A 153 -0.48 -14.61 23.28
N GLY A 154 -1.12 -13.44 23.27
CA GLY A 154 -0.45 -12.15 23.16
C GLY A 154 0.17 -11.89 21.79
N HIS A 155 -0.55 -12.19 20.71
CA HIS A 155 -0.10 -11.93 19.34
C HIS A 155 -1.23 -11.46 18.42
N MET A 156 -0.83 -10.87 17.30
CA MET A 156 -1.69 -10.48 16.19
C MET A 156 -1.24 -11.24 14.93
N ASP A 157 -2.17 -11.90 14.26
CA ASP A 157 -1.96 -12.46 12.93
C ASP A 157 -2.58 -11.54 11.88
N ILE A 158 -1.83 -11.24 10.83
CA ILE A 158 -2.28 -10.39 9.73
C ILE A 158 -2.10 -11.14 8.42
N VAL A 159 -3.19 -11.30 7.68
CA VAL A 159 -3.18 -11.77 6.29
C VAL A 159 -3.54 -10.61 5.39
N THR A 160 -2.66 -10.28 4.44
CA THR A 160 -2.83 -9.17 3.50
C THR A 160 -2.81 -9.69 2.08
N TYR A 161 -3.78 -9.27 1.28
CA TYR A 161 -3.82 -9.51 -0.15
C TYR A 161 -4.26 -8.24 -0.88
N ILE A 162 -3.43 -7.75 -1.79
CA ILE A 162 -3.66 -6.51 -2.54
C ILE A 162 -3.54 -6.79 -4.03
N THR A 163 -4.52 -6.34 -4.78
CA THR A 163 -4.57 -6.41 -6.25
C THR A 163 -4.78 -5.03 -6.86
N GLY A 164 -4.49 -4.87 -8.14
CA GLY A 164 -4.72 -3.60 -8.85
C GLY A 164 -4.13 -3.59 -10.25
N ASP A 165 -3.96 -2.42 -10.83
CA ASP A 165 -3.48 -2.27 -12.22
C ASP A 165 -2.03 -2.74 -12.44
N GLY A 166 -1.28 -3.02 -11.36
CA GLY A 166 0.15 -3.35 -11.46
C GLY A 166 1.03 -2.16 -11.89
N PHE A 167 0.48 -0.95 -11.82
CA PHE A 167 1.18 0.31 -12.07
C PHE A 167 0.59 1.45 -11.21
N PRO A 168 1.42 2.36 -10.65
CA PRO A 168 2.88 2.30 -10.54
C PRO A 168 3.25 1.34 -9.39
N ASN A 169 4.28 1.63 -8.60
CA ASN A 169 4.63 0.79 -7.46
C ASN A 169 3.55 0.90 -6.37
N CYS A 170 3.38 -0.16 -5.58
CA CYS A 170 2.48 -0.20 -4.44
C CYS A 170 3.25 -0.63 -3.18
N GLU A 171 2.93 -0.05 -2.03
CA GLU A 171 3.46 -0.49 -0.73
C GLU A 171 2.36 -0.45 0.33
N ALA A 172 2.44 -1.37 1.29
CA ALA A 172 1.50 -1.44 2.40
C ALA A 172 2.21 -1.71 3.73
N PHE A 173 1.73 -1.07 4.80
CA PHE A 173 2.27 -1.25 6.15
C PHE A 173 1.24 -0.94 7.24
N ILE A 174 1.45 -1.51 8.42
CA ILE A 174 0.66 -1.25 9.62
C ILE A 174 1.52 -0.55 10.68
N VAL A 175 0.94 0.38 11.42
CA VAL A 175 1.56 1.10 12.54
C VAL A 175 0.75 0.80 13.79
N GLY A 176 1.43 0.30 14.82
CA GLY A 176 0.83 0.02 16.12
C GLY A 176 0.99 1.17 17.11
N PRO A 177 0.45 1.01 18.34
CA PRO A 177 0.69 1.93 19.44
C PRO A 177 2.19 2.16 19.65
N GLY A 178 2.59 3.42 19.83
CA GLY A 178 4.01 3.80 19.94
C GLY A 178 4.70 4.06 18.59
N GLY A 179 3.99 3.98 17.47
CA GLY A 179 4.50 4.43 16.16
C GLY A 179 5.42 3.44 15.43
N GLN A 180 5.65 2.24 15.99
CA GLN A 180 6.41 1.19 15.32
C GLN A 180 5.64 0.71 14.08
N ALA A 181 6.22 0.91 12.90
CA ALA A 181 5.69 0.42 11.63
C ALA A 181 6.18 -1.01 11.32
N VAL A 182 5.34 -1.79 10.65
CA VAL A 182 5.65 -3.13 10.11
C VAL A 182 5.19 -3.19 8.66
N SER A 183 6.12 -3.52 7.75
CA SER A 183 5.80 -3.74 6.35
C SER A 183 4.85 -4.93 6.17
N LEU A 184 3.80 -4.74 5.37
CA LEU A 184 2.89 -5.80 4.91
C LEU A 184 3.25 -6.29 3.50
N GLY A 185 4.13 -5.55 2.79
CA GLY A 185 4.68 -5.94 1.50
C GLY A 185 4.81 -4.76 0.53
N VAL A 186 5.46 -5.03 -0.60
CA VAL A 186 5.68 -4.07 -1.69
C VAL A 186 5.47 -4.73 -3.04
N HIS A 187 5.17 -3.91 -4.05
CA HIS A 187 5.04 -4.29 -5.45
C HIS A 187 5.85 -3.30 -6.30
N VAL A 188 6.77 -3.81 -7.11
CA VAL A 188 7.38 -3.06 -8.20
C VAL A 188 6.47 -3.22 -9.42
N ARG A 189 6.15 -2.09 -10.06
CA ARG A 189 5.30 -2.05 -11.26
C ARG A 189 5.78 -3.03 -12.34
N LYS A 190 4.85 -3.57 -13.12
CA LYS A 190 5.14 -4.54 -14.20
C LYS A 190 5.17 -3.92 -15.60
N GLY A 191 4.80 -2.65 -15.74
CA GLY A 191 4.62 -2.01 -17.04
C GLY A 191 4.66 -0.49 -16.97
N ALA A 192 4.13 0.15 -18.01
CA ALA A 192 4.03 1.60 -18.13
C ALA A 192 2.57 2.07 -18.08
N ALA A 193 2.37 3.34 -17.72
CA ALA A 193 1.04 3.92 -17.47
C ALA A 193 -0.01 3.64 -18.57
N PRO A 194 0.27 3.82 -19.88
CA PRO A 194 -0.76 3.68 -20.92
C PRO A 194 -1.28 2.25 -21.08
N VAL A 195 -0.45 1.24 -20.78
CA VAL A 195 -0.79 -0.18 -20.96
C VAL A 195 -1.40 -0.74 -19.68
N SER A 196 -0.76 -0.51 -18.54
CA SER A 196 -1.19 -1.13 -17.28
C SER A 196 -2.51 -0.56 -16.78
N LEU A 197 -2.73 0.76 -16.90
CA LEU A 197 -3.95 1.40 -16.40
C LEU A 197 -5.17 1.15 -17.30
N SER A 198 -4.96 0.92 -18.60
CA SER A 198 -6.05 0.67 -19.55
C SER A 198 -6.57 -0.77 -19.50
N LEU A 199 -5.73 -1.73 -19.08
CA LEU A 199 -6.10 -3.14 -19.00
C LEU A 199 -6.96 -3.49 -17.78
N ASN A 200 -6.86 -2.74 -16.67
CA ASN A 200 -7.63 -2.97 -15.42
C ASN A 200 -7.62 -4.44 -14.96
N ALA A 201 -6.45 -5.09 -15.04
CA ALA A 201 -6.34 -6.55 -14.99
C ALA A 201 -6.29 -7.16 -13.56
N ASP A 202 -6.56 -6.37 -12.51
CA ASP A 202 -6.59 -6.82 -11.11
C ASP A 202 -5.40 -7.73 -10.72
N TYR A 203 -4.17 -7.35 -11.11
CA TYR A 203 -2.97 -8.12 -10.86
C TYR A 203 -2.71 -8.32 -9.36
N PRO A 204 -2.30 -9.52 -8.93
CA PRO A 204 -1.75 -9.72 -7.59
C PRO A 204 -0.49 -8.86 -7.40
N MET A 205 -0.54 -7.94 -6.43
CA MET A 205 0.55 -7.00 -6.15
C MET A 205 1.27 -7.34 -4.85
N ILE A 206 0.52 -7.55 -3.75
CA ILE A 206 1.07 -7.89 -2.43
C ILE A 206 0.31 -9.07 -1.85
N ALA A 207 1.03 -10.06 -1.35
CA ALA A 207 0.50 -11.14 -0.55
C ALA A 207 1.41 -11.37 0.66
N SER A 208 0.85 -11.35 1.87
CA SER A 208 1.61 -11.66 3.09
C SER A 208 0.72 -12.30 4.15
N ALA A 209 1.35 -13.12 4.98
CA ALA A 209 0.77 -13.61 6.22
C ALA A 209 1.87 -13.50 7.29
N ILE A 210 1.62 -12.69 8.32
CA ILE A 210 2.59 -12.41 9.37
C ILE A 210 1.98 -12.58 10.77
N ARG A 211 2.82 -12.95 11.73
CA ARG A 211 2.51 -12.97 13.16
C ARG A 211 3.34 -11.95 13.91
N LEU A 212 2.68 -11.11 14.70
CA LEU A 212 3.28 -10.04 15.50
C LEU A 212 3.01 -10.27 16.98
N PRO A 213 4.03 -10.60 17.80
CA PRO A 213 3.87 -10.64 19.24
C PRO A 213 3.57 -9.23 19.79
N LEU A 214 2.69 -9.15 20.77
CA LEU A 214 2.18 -7.91 21.34
C LEU A 214 2.57 -7.73 22.81
N ASN A 215 2.81 -6.49 23.20
CA ASN A 215 2.91 -6.06 24.59
C ASN A 215 1.50 -5.90 25.19
N ASN A 216 1.40 -5.84 26.52
CA ASN A 216 0.10 -5.74 27.20
C ASN A 216 -0.74 -4.52 26.79
N ASN A 217 -0.12 -3.45 26.28
CA ASN A 217 -0.79 -2.25 25.77
C ASN A 217 -1.16 -2.33 24.27
N GLY A 218 -0.97 -3.48 23.62
CA GLY A 218 -1.24 -3.68 22.20
C GLY A 218 -0.12 -3.23 21.26
N SER A 219 0.99 -2.67 21.76
CA SER A 219 2.14 -2.32 20.92
C SER A 219 2.91 -3.57 20.45
N PHE A 220 3.63 -3.46 19.34
CA PHE A 220 4.45 -4.55 18.82
C PHE A 220 5.67 -4.80 19.71
N LYS A 221 5.98 -6.08 20.01
CA LYS A 221 7.14 -6.50 20.82
C LYS A 221 8.51 -6.35 20.13
N GLY A 222 8.55 -5.92 18.87
CA GLY A 222 9.80 -5.72 18.13
C GLY A 222 10.19 -6.88 17.22
N THR A 223 9.42 -7.97 17.18
CA THR A 223 9.65 -9.10 16.28
C THR A 223 8.44 -9.43 15.41
N VAL A 224 8.68 -10.14 14.31
CA VAL A 224 7.68 -10.58 13.35
C VAL A 224 8.04 -11.97 12.81
N GLY A 225 7.03 -12.82 12.68
CA GLY A 225 7.14 -14.13 12.03
C GLY A 225 6.49 -14.13 10.66
N ASP A 226 7.16 -14.73 9.67
CA ASP A 226 6.67 -14.89 8.30
C ASP A 226 5.89 -16.21 8.16
N GLU A 227 4.58 -16.15 8.40
CA GLU A 227 3.69 -17.31 8.32
C GLU A 227 3.54 -17.79 6.88
N LEU A 228 3.56 -16.88 5.91
CA LEU A 228 3.50 -17.24 4.49
C LEU A 228 4.71 -18.08 4.10
N PHE A 229 5.92 -17.62 4.44
CA PHE A 229 7.15 -18.38 4.21
C PHE A 229 7.13 -19.72 4.93
N ARG A 230 6.72 -19.75 6.21
CA ARG A 230 6.65 -20.98 7.00
C ARG A 230 5.77 -22.03 6.32
N GLN A 231 4.56 -21.64 5.91
CA GLN A 231 3.61 -22.55 5.27
C GLN A 231 4.09 -22.98 3.87
N THR A 232 4.58 -22.05 3.06
CA THR A 232 5.08 -22.33 1.69
C THR A 232 6.24 -23.32 1.71
N ASN A 233 7.14 -23.20 2.69
CA ASN A 233 8.33 -24.03 2.82
C ASN A 233 8.14 -25.20 3.81
N LYS A 234 6.89 -25.49 4.21
CA LYS A 234 6.52 -26.57 5.14
C LYS A 234 7.38 -26.62 6.41
N GLN A 235 7.75 -25.45 6.93
CA GLN A 235 8.60 -25.34 8.12
C GLN A 235 7.76 -25.63 9.38
N PRO A 236 8.24 -26.49 10.29
CA PRO A 236 7.44 -26.94 11.44
C PRO A 236 7.24 -25.86 12.51
N LYS A 237 8.13 -24.86 12.56
CA LYS A 237 8.09 -23.78 13.55
C LYS A 237 8.20 -22.42 12.88
N LEU A 238 7.45 -21.46 13.40
CA LEU A 238 7.58 -20.06 12.99
C LEU A 238 8.86 -19.47 13.56
N LYS A 239 9.72 -18.97 12.67
CA LYS A 239 10.90 -18.19 13.06
C LYS A 239 10.51 -16.72 13.13
N PHE A 240 10.95 -16.07 14.21
CA PHE A 240 10.77 -14.65 14.41
C PHE A 240 12.08 -13.93 14.12
N GLN A 241 11.98 -12.77 13.48
CA GLN A 241 13.09 -11.85 13.25
C GLN A 241 12.73 -10.46 13.75
N LYS A 242 13.72 -9.56 13.88
CA LYS A 242 13.46 -8.19 14.30
C LYS A 242 12.61 -7.48 13.25
N ILE A 243 11.70 -6.62 13.71
CA ILE A 243 10.89 -5.76 12.82
C ILE A 243 11.78 -4.86 11.97
N THR A 244 12.93 -4.42 12.48
CA THR A 244 13.93 -3.64 11.72
C THR A 244 14.40 -4.39 10.47
N ASP A 245 14.77 -5.65 10.64
CA ASP A 245 15.36 -6.48 9.58
C ASP A 245 14.27 -6.89 8.58
N TRP A 246 13.07 -7.19 9.09
CA TRP A 246 11.87 -7.39 8.28
C TRP A 246 11.56 -6.18 7.42
N ASN A 247 11.49 -4.98 8.00
CA ASN A 247 11.22 -3.76 7.28
C ASN A 247 12.31 -3.46 6.25
N GLN A 248 13.58 -3.64 6.61
CA GLN A 248 14.71 -3.43 5.73
C GLN A 248 14.66 -4.33 4.49
N ARG A 249 14.19 -5.58 4.62
CA ARG A 249 13.97 -6.48 3.47
C ARG A 249 13.11 -5.86 2.38
N PHE A 250 12.12 -5.03 2.74
CA PHE A 250 11.23 -4.37 1.79
C PHE A 250 11.75 -3.01 1.36
N THR A 251 12.23 -2.19 2.30
CA THR A 251 12.67 -0.83 1.99
C THR A 251 14.01 -0.77 1.25
N SER A 252 14.80 -1.84 1.28
CA SER A 252 16.06 -1.95 0.51
C SER A 252 15.86 -2.44 -0.93
N ILE A 253 14.67 -2.92 -1.29
CA ILE A 253 14.39 -3.34 -2.67
C ILE A 253 14.48 -2.10 -3.57
N PRO A 254 15.33 -2.11 -4.61
CA PRO A 254 15.35 -1.02 -5.58
C PRO A 254 13.95 -0.84 -6.17
N ALA A 255 13.46 0.39 -6.20
CA ALA A 255 12.08 0.65 -6.62
C ALA A 255 11.85 0.44 -8.13
N ASN A 256 12.89 0.09 -8.89
CA ASN A 256 12.82 -0.38 -10.28
C ASN A 256 13.30 -1.83 -10.45
N SER A 257 13.50 -2.59 -9.36
CA SER A 257 14.02 -3.95 -9.43
C SER A 257 13.15 -4.84 -10.30
N GLY A 258 13.75 -5.53 -11.28
CA GLY A 258 13.04 -6.41 -12.22
C GLY A 258 12.13 -5.69 -13.21
N HIS A 259 12.12 -4.35 -13.23
CA HIS A 259 11.32 -3.56 -14.17
C HIS A 259 12.20 -3.01 -15.29
N CYS A 260 11.94 -3.47 -16.51
CA CYS A 260 12.70 -3.08 -17.68
C CYS A 260 12.32 -1.65 -18.14
N MET A 261 13.29 -0.72 -18.06
CA MET A 261 13.09 0.70 -18.38
C MET A 261 13.04 1.02 -19.90
N LEU A 262 12.83 0.00 -20.75
CA LEU A 262 12.89 0.13 -22.20
C LEU A 262 11.82 1.10 -22.72
N LEU A 263 10.59 1.01 -22.18
CA LEU A 263 9.48 1.87 -22.61
C LEU A 263 9.58 3.30 -22.05
N GLU A 264 10.11 3.48 -20.83
CA GLU A 264 10.19 4.82 -20.23
C GLU A 264 11.42 5.63 -20.65
N LYS A 265 12.55 4.95 -20.93
CA LYS A 265 13.86 5.58 -21.13
C LYS A 265 14.70 4.99 -22.26
N ALA A 266 14.16 4.08 -23.09
CA ALA A 266 14.93 3.35 -24.10
C ALA A 266 16.20 2.69 -23.51
N SER A 267 16.09 2.16 -22.29
CA SER A 267 17.21 1.64 -21.53
C SER A 267 16.96 0.21 -21.07
N LEU A 268 17.98 -0.65 -21.22
CA LEU A 268 17.95 -2.02 -20.69
C LEU A 268 18.28 -2.12 -19.19
N LYS A 269 18.40 -0.97 -18.50
CA LYS A 269 18.68 -0.92 -17.07
C LYS A 269 17.57 -1.64 -16.29
N TYR A 270 17.96 -2.48 -15.34
CA TYR A 270 17.10 -3.31 -14.50
C TYR A 270 16.33 -4.44 -15.20
N CYS A 271 16.43 -4.60 -16.53
CA CYS A 271 15.75 -5.68 -17.26
C CYS A 271 16.24 -7.08 -16.86
N PHE A 272 17.49 -7.17 -16.38
CA PHE A 272 18.12 -8.43 -15.93
C PHE A 272 18.30 -8.50 -14.41
N ASP A 273 17.95 -7.43 -13.68
CA ASP A 273 18.04 -7.38 -12.23
C ASP A 273 16.86 -8.14 -11.63
N GLY A 274 17.01 -9.45 -11.49
CA GLY A 274 15.96 -10.37 -11.03
C GLY A 274 15.87 -11.68 -11.81
N LEU A 275 16.63 -11.83 -12.90
CA LEU A 275 16.74 -13.11 -13.65
C LEU A 275 17.70 -14.11 -12.99
N LEU A 276 18.43 -13.69 -11.95
CA LEU A 276 19.36 -14.51 -11.17
C LEU A 276 19.33 -14.13 -9.68
N LYS A 277 18.22 -14.42 -8.98
CA LYS A 277 18.20 -14.61 -7.51
C LYS A 277 17.09 -15.57 -7.11
#